data_AF-A0A645BHB1-F1
#
_entry.id   AF-A0A645BHB1-F1
#
_cell.length_a   1.000
_cell.length_b   1.000
_cell.length_c   1.000
_cell.angle_alpha   90.00
_cell.angle_beta   90.00
_cell.angle_gamma   90.00
#
_symmetry.space_group_name_H-M   'P 1'
#
loop_
_entity.id
_entity.type
_entity.pdbx_description
1 polymer ?
#
loop_
_entity_poly.entity_id
_entity_poly.type
_entity_poly.pdbx_seq_one_letter_code
_entity_poly.pdbx_strand_id
1 'polypeptide(L)'
;MRFQETADGIWFAPVSPRYNVLSLIAPHFKSRYAGQPWIIYDTNRNIGLYYDTQSVAEISFAQKDLPDLKRGGLNEEKLSDEEASFQEMWREYFKSITIKERINLKLQRQHMPRRYWKYLTEMQ
;
A
#
# COMPACT_ATOMS: atom_id res chain seq x y z
N MET A 1 2.83 5.03 -1.53
CA MET A 1 1.71 4.17 -1.12
C MET A 1 1.57 3.12 -2.21
N ARG A 2 1.48 1.83 -1.87
CA ARG A 2 1.29 0.72 -2.81
C ARG A 2 -0.10 0.14 -2.56
N PHE A 3 -0.82 -0.17 -3.64
CA PHE A 3 -2.03 -0.97 -3.57
C PHE A 3 -1.68 -2.45 -3.77
N GLN A 4 -2.42 -3.31 -3.08
CA GLN A 4 -2.37 -4.76 -3.16
C GLN A 4 -3.77 -5.24 -3.50
N GLU A 5 -3.90 -6.17 -4.44
CA GLU A 5 -5.20 -6.72 -4.77
C GLU A 5 -5.63 -7.77 -3.73
N THR A 6 -6.84 -7.61 -3.18
CA THR A 6 -7.47 -8.62 -2.31
C THR A 6 -8.19 -9.67 -3.14
N ALA A 7 -8.43 -10.86 -2.57
CA ALA A 7 -9.23 -11.91 -3.22
C ALA A 7 -10.65 -11.44 -3.64
N ASP A 8 -11.21 -10.44 -2.96
CA ASP A 8 -12.52 -9.85 -3.27
C ASP A 8 -12.48 -8.83 -4.44
N GLY A 9 -11.34 -8.65 -5.10
CA GLY A 9 -11.16 -7.68 -6.20
C GLY A 9 -11.08 -6.21 -5.75
N ILE A 10 -10.90 -5.97 -4.45
CA ILE A 10 -10.70 -4.63 -3.87
C ILE A 10 -9.21 -4.32 -3.77
N TRP A 11 -8.83 -3.10 -4.12
CA TRP A 11 -7.44 -2.65 -3.99
C TRP A 11 -7.16 -2.08 -2.61
N PHE A 12 -6.32 -2.75 -1.82
CA PHE A 12 -5.98 -2.36 -0.46
C PHE A 12 -4.63 -1.65 -0.39
N ALA A 13 -4.57 -0.48 0.26
CA ALA A 13 -3.37 0.30 0.45
C ALA A 13 -3.16 0.68 1.93
N PRO A 14 -2.20 0.04 2.64
CA PRO A 14 -1.86 0.42 3.99
C PRO A 14 -0.96 1.66 4.01
N VAL A 15 -1.24 2.57 4.94
CA VAL A 15 -0.42 3.76 5.24
C VAL A 15 -0.22 3.98 6.73
N SER A 16 0.84 4.69 7.08
CA SER A 16 1.15 5.10 8.45
C SER A 16 1.59 6.58 8.48
N PRO A 17 0.70 7.51 8.10
CA PRO A 17 1.01 8.93 8.12
C PRO A 17 1.20 9.44 9.56
N ARG A 18 2.06 10.45 9.71
CA ARG A 18 2.30 11.11 11.00
C ARG A 18 1.03 11.84 11.49
N TYR A 19 0.27 12.42 10.58
CA TYR A 19 -0.94 13.19 10.86
C TYR A 19 -2.16 12.55 10.21
N ASN A 20 -3.36 12.91 10.66
CA ASN A 20 -4.60 12.47 10.02
C ASN A 20 -4.77 13.25 8.71
N VAL A 21 -4.52 12.58 7.59
CA VAL A 21 -4.56 13.16 6.24
C VAL A 21 -5.54 12.43 5.31
N LEU A 22 -6.27 11.44 5.81
CA LEU A 22 -7.12 10.57 4.99
C LEU A 22 -8.15 11.40 4.20
N SER A 23 -8.91 12.26 4.88
CA SER A 23 -9.92 13.11 4.24
C SER A 23 -9.32 14.06 3.19
N LEU A 24 -8.05 14.48 3.38
CA LEU A 24 -7.36 15.38 2.44
C LEU A 24 -6.93 14.67 1.15
N ILE A 25 -6.58 13.38 1.24
CA ILE A 25 -6.14 12.60 0.08
C ILE A 25 -7.31 11.96 -0.68
N ALA A 26 -8.50 11.85 -0.07
CA ALA A 26 -9.66 11.22 -0.67
C ALA A 26 -10.02 11.73 -2.09
N PRO A 27 -10.05 13.05 -2.36
CA PRO A 27 -10.39 13.54 -3.70
C PRO A 27 -9.37 13.13 -4.76
N HIS A 28 -8.08 13.08 -4.41
CA HIS A 28 -7.00 12.69 -5.31
C HIS A 28 -7.18 11.23 -5.76
N PHE A 29 -7.38 10.31 -4.81
CA PHE A 29 -7.52 8.89 -5.11
C PHE A 29 -8.85 8.57 -5.81
N LYS A 30 -9.94 9.26 -5.44
CA LYS A 30 -11.22 9.16 -6.15
C LYS A 30 -11.08 9.56 -7.63
N SER A 31 -10.38 10.65 -7.92
CA SER A 31 -10.17 11.09 -9.31
C SER A 31 -9.23 10.17 -10.09
N ARG A 32 -8.18 9.65 -9.43
CA ARG A 32 -7.12 8.87 -10.10
C ARG A 32 -7.48 7.41 -10.35
N TYR A 33 -8.30 6.83 -9.46
CA TYR A 33 -8.72 5.42 -9.45
C TYR A 33 -10.25 5.32 -9.43
N ALA A 34 -10.91 6.03 -10.36
CA ALA A 34 -12.37 6.11 -10.39
C ALA A 34 -13.04 4.78 -10.79
N GLY A 35 -12.35 3.93 -11.56
CA GLY A 35 -12.91 2.72 -12.17
C GLY A 35 -12.76 1.43 -11.35
N GLN A 36 -12.19 1.47 -10.14
CA GLN A 36 -11.98 0.29 -9.31
C GLN A 36 -12.23 0.59 -7.84
N PRO A 37 -12.80 -0.36 -7.06
CA PRO A 37 -12.97 -0.18 -5.64
C PRO A 37 -11.63 -0.24 -4.93
N TRP A 38 -11.44 0.63 -3.93
CA TRP A 38 -10.19 0.67 -3.18
C TRP A 38 -10.39 1.01 -1.72
N ILE A 39 -9.46 0.56 -0.90
CA ILE A 39 -9.36 0.84 0.53
C ILE A 39 -8.00 1.50 0.80
N ILE A 40 -8.00 2.67 1.40
CA ILE A 40 -6.79 3.28 1.95
C ILE A 40 -6.89 3.24 3.47
N TYR A 41 -5.96 2.56 4.14
CA TYR A 41 -6.06 2.27 5.56
C TYR A 41 -4.91 2.87 6.37
N ASP A 42 -5.21 3.72 7.35
CA ASP A 42 -4.25 4.23 8.33
C ASP A 42 -4.04 3.21 9.46
N THR A 43 -2.93 2.48 9.35
CA THR A 43 -2.46 1.45 10.29
C THR A 43 -2.18 1.98 11.70
N ASN A 44 -1.95 3.29 11.87
CA ASN A 44 -1.71 3.88 13.20
C ASN A 44 -3.02 4.17 13.95
N ARG A 45 -4.06 4.58 13.21
CA ARG A 45 -5.32 5.11 13.78
C ARG A 45 -6.49 4.14 13.69
N ASN A 46 -6.35 3.05 12.94
CA ASN A 46 -7.45 2.13 12.62
C ASN A 46 -8.63 2.80 11.89
N ILE A 47 -8.31 3.74 11.02
CA ILE A 47 -9.29 4.45 10.19
C ILE A 47 -8.92 4.20 8.74
N GLY A 48 -9.89 3.89 7.90
CA GLY A 48 -9.72 3.71 6.48
C GLY A 48 -10.76 4.46 5.66
N LEU A 49 -10.44 4.68 4.39
CA LEU A 49 -11.37 5.17 3.38
C LEU A 49 -11.66 4.02 2.43
N TYR A 50 -12.94 3.73 2.24
CA TYR A 50 -13.43 2.80 1.24
C TYR A 50 -14.10 3.57 0.11
N TYR A 51 -13.73 3.25 -1.12
CA TYR A 51 -14.35 3.78 -2.33
C TYR A 51 -15.02 2.64 -3.08
N ASP A 52 -16.31 2.81 -3.35
CA ASP A 52 -17.19 1.82 -4.01
C ASP A 52 -17.41 2.12 -5.50
N THR A 53 -16.56 2.96 -6.12
CA THR A 53 -16.69 3.56 -7.47
C THR A 53 -17.64 4.75 -7.59
N GLN A 54 -18.42 5.09 -6.55
CA GLN A 54 -19.34 6.23 -6.56
C GLN A 54 -19.04 7.21 -5.42
N SER A 55 -18.93 6.68 -4.21
CA SER A 55 -18.81 7.41 -2.96
C SER A 55 -17.61 6.94 -2.15
N VAL A 56 -17.10 7.81 -1.28
CA VAL A 56 -16.04 7.46 -0.33
C VAL A 56 -16.68 7.42 1.05
N ALA A 57 -16.55 6.29 1.73
CA ALA A 57 -17.00 6.07 3.10
C ALA A 57 -15.81 5.87 4.04
N GLU A 58 -15.95 6.29 5.29
CA GLU A 58 -14.99 5.97 6.34
C GLU A 58 -15.30 4.58 6.91
N ILE A 59 -14.27 3.75 7.05
CA ILE A 59 -14.37 2.39 7.56
C ILE A 59 -13.35 2.16 8.69
N SER A 60 -13.61 1.18 9.53
CA SER A 60 -12.66 0.70 10.54
C SER A 60 -12.68 -0.82 10.59
N PHE A 61 -11.54 -1.43 10.90
CA PHE A 61 -11.42 -2.88 11.00
C PHE A 61 -11.57 -3.36 12.45
N ALA A 62 -12.05 -4.59 12.62
CA ALA A 62 -12.22 -5.22 13.91
C ALA A 62 -10.87 -5.49 14.60
N GLN A 63 -10.85 -5.47 15.93
CA GLN A 63 -9.62 -5.60 16.74
C GLN A 63 -8.75 -6.83 16.42
N LYS A 64 -9.39 -7.92 16.02
CA LYS A 64 -8.74 -9.18 15.64
C LYS A 64 -7.85 -9.07 14.39
N ASP A 65 -8.18 -8.17 13.46
CA ASP A 65 -7.47 -8.04 12.18
C ASP A 65 -6.33 -7.00 12.23
N LEU A 66 -6.24 -6.20 13.30
CA LEU A 66 -5.23 -5.15 13.45
C LEU A 66 -3.76 -5.62 13.47
N PRO A 67 -3.38 -6.76 14.06
CA PRO A 67 -1.97 -7.17 14.13
C PRO A 67 -1.34 -7.33 12.74
N ASP A 68 -2.07 -7.97 11.82
CA ASP A 68 -1.62 -8.25 10.46
C ASP A 68 -1.61 -6.95 9.64
N LEU A 69 -2.70 -6.17 9.72
CA LEU A 69 -2.81 -4.87 9.05
C LEU A 69 -1.74 -3.87 9.51
N LYS A 70 -1.33 -3.90 10.78
CA LYS A 70 -0.24 -3.06 11.32
C LYS A 70 1.12 -3.39 10.75
N ARG A 71 1.38 -4.65 10.39
CA ARG A 71 2.62 -5.06 9.73
C ARG A 71 2.69 -4.49 8.31
N GLY A 72 1.55 -4.13 7.73
CA GLY A 72 1.46 -3.54 6.40
C GLY A 72 1.32 -4.57 5.28
N GLY A 73 1.09 -5.82 5.65
CA GLY A 73 0.67 -6.87 4.73
C GLY A 73 -0.70 -7.37 5.17
N LEU A 74 -1.55 -7.65 4.19
CA LEU A 74 -2.66 -8.58 4.39
C LEU A 74 -2.06 -9.99 4.55
N ASN A 75 -2.69 -10.86 5.34
CA ASN A 75 -2.32 -12.28 5.32
C ASN A 75 -2.41 -12.81 3.88
N GLU A 76 -1.53 -13.73 3.50
CA GLU A 76 -1.48 -14.29 2.14
C GLU A 76 -2.85 -14.83 1.69
N GLU A 77 -3.64 -15.35 2.63
CA GLU A 77 -5.03 -15.82 2.39
C GLU A 77 -6.03 -14.74 1.96
N LYS A 78 -5.74 -13.45 2.23
CA LYS A 78 -6.60 -12.31 1.86
C LYS A 78 -6.13 -11.61 0.58
N LEU A 79 -4.96 -11.98 0.07
CA LEU A 79 -4.43 -11.46 -1.18
C LEU A 79 -4.99 -12.29 -2.35
N SER A 80 -5.10 -11.66 -3.51
CA SER A 80 -5.34 -12.38 -4.76
C SER A 80 -4.17 -13.35 -5.04
N ASP A 81 -4.46 -14.53 -5.57
CA ASP A 81 -3.45 -15.52 -5.97
C ASP A 81 -2.44 -14.92 -6.97
N GLU A 82 -2.87 -13.93 -7.75
CA GLU A 82 -2.02 -13.22 -8.72
C GLU A 82 -1.10 -12.17 -8.08
N GLU A 83 -1.43 -11.62 -6.90
CA GLU A 83 -0.65 -10.56 -6.25
C GLU A 83 0.76 -11.02 -5.88
N ALA A 84 0.92 -12.28 -5.47
CA ALA A 84 2.23 -12.86 -5.18
C ALA A 84 3.12 -12.86 -6.43
N SER A 85 2.55 -13.28 -7.57
CA SER A 85 3.23 -13.25 -8.88
C SER A 85 3.60 -11.82 -9.28
N PHE A 86 2.72 -10.84 -9.06
CA PHE A 86 3.03 -9.42 -9.32
C PHE A 86 4.17 -8.89 -8.44
N GLN A 87 4.25 -9.30 -7.18
CA GLN A 87 5.36 -8.92 -6.30
C GLN A 87 6.69 -9.50 -6.77
N GLU A 88 6.70 -10.76 -7.22
CA GLU A 88 7.89 -11.40 -7.76
C GLU A 88 8.35 -10.72 -9.06
N MET A 89 7.44 -10.52 -10.02
CA MET A 89 7.73 -9.80 -11.26
C MET A 89 8.29 -8.40 -10.99
N TRP A 90 7.76 -7.68 -9.99
CA TRP A 90 8.28 -6.37 -9.61
C TRP A 90 9.72 -6.44 -9.08
N ARG A 91 10.04 -7.44 -8.25
CA ARG A 91 11.40 -7.64 -7.72
C ARG A 91 12.38 -7.99 -8.84
N GLU A 92 11.99 -8.87 -9.76
CA GLU A 92 12.80 -9.23 -10.92
C GLU A 92 13.04 -8.03 -11.83
N TYR A 93 11.97 -7.30 -12.16
CA TYR A 93 12.05 -6.06 -12.91
C TYR A 93 13.04 -5.08 -12.27
N PHE A 94 12.85 -4.77 -10.98
CA PHE A 94 13.72 -3.84 -10.26
C PHE A 94 15.18 -4.28 -10.28
N LYS A 95 15.44 -5.58 -10.07
CA LYS A 95 16.77 -6.16 -10.11
C LYS A 95 17.42 -6.08 -11.49
N SER A 96 16.65 -6.37 -12.55
CA SER A 96 17.14 -6.38 -13.93
C SER A 96 17.53 -4.99 -14.45
N ILE A 97 16.79 -3.95 -14.08
CA ILE A 97 17.09 -2.57 -14.49
C ILE A 97 18.17 -1.91 -13.63
N THR A 98 18.46 -2.48 -12.45
CA THR A 98 19.41 -1.89 -11.50
C THR A 98 20.85 -2.06 -11.99
N ILE A 99 21.52 -0.92 -12.21
CA ILE A 99 22.96 -0.88 -12.51
C ILE A 99 23.73 -0.96 -11.20
N LYS A 100 24.40 -2.09 -10.95
CA LYS A 100 25.07 -2.39 -9.66
C LYS A 100 26.12 -1.36 -9.29
N GLU A 101 26.85 -0.85 -10.27
CA GLU A 101 27.92 0.14 -10.11
C GLU A 101 27.38 1.52 -9.69
N ARG A 102 26.09 1.80 -9.92
CA ARG A 102 25.43 3.06 -9.56
C ARG A 102 24.70 3.00 -8.21
N ILE A 103 24.76 1.88 -7.49
CA ILE A 103 24.08 1.74 -6.20
C ILE A 103 24.72 2.67 -5.18
N ASN A 104 23.95 3.66 -4.71
CA ASN A 104 24.35 4.57 -3.64
C ASN A 104 23.27 4.64 -2.56
N LEU A 105 23.39 3.76 -1.55
CA LEU A 105 22.42 3.65 -0.46
C LEU A 105 22.34 4.91 0.41
N LYS A 106 23.43 5.69 0.51
CA LYS A 106 23.44 6.95 1.26
C LYS A 106 22.56 7.99 0.57
N LEU A 107 22.71 8.14 -0.75
CA LEU A 107 21.93 9.06 -1.57
C LEU A 107 20.46 8.61 -1.64
N GLN A 108 20.20 7.32 -1.81
CA GLN A 108 18.84 6.76 -1.79
C GLN A 108 18.10 7.12 -0.49
N ARG A 109 18.77 7.00 0.66
CA ARG A 109 18.21 7.39 1.97
C ARG A 109 17.97 8.90 2.12
N GLN A 110 18.77 9.74 1.45
CA GLN A 110 18.58 11.19 1.45
C GLN A 110 17.34 11.58 0.65
N HIS A 111 17.13 10.97 -0.53
CA HIS A 111 15.93 11.22 -1.34
C HIS A 111 14.67 10.55 -0.80
N MET A 112 14.80 9.35 -0.23
CA MET A 112 13.69 8.60 0.34
C MET A 112 14.05 8.08 1.73
N PRO A 113 13.61 8.77 2.80
CA PRO A 113 13.82 8.33 4.17
C PRO A 113 13.28 6.91 4.43
N ARG A 114 14.01 6.11 5.21
CA ARG A 114 13.70 4.69 5.48
C ARG A 114 12.30 4.45 6.05
N ARG A 115 11.71 5.44 6.72
CA ARG A 115 10.35 5.36 7.26
C ARG A 115 9.28 5.06 6.20
N TYR A 116 9.54 5.36 4.93
CA TYR A 116 8.61 5.08 3.82
C TYR A 116 8.81 3.69 3.19
N TRP A 117 9.92 3.01 3.49
CA TRP A 117 10.28 1.75 2.86
C TRP A 117 9.44 0.56 3.33
N LYS A 118 8.70 0.73 4.44
CA LYS A 118 7.91 -0.34 5.08
C LYS A 118 6.99 -1.09 4.10
N TYR A 119 6.44 -0.38 3.12
CA TYR A 119 5.48 -0.92 2.15
C TYR A 119 6.05 -1.06 0.74
N LEU A 120 7.38 -0.94 0.57
CA LEU A 120 8.06 -1.07 -0.72
C LEU A 120 8.58 -2.49 -0.91
N THR A 121 8.07 -3.18 -1.90
CA THR A 121 8.39 -4.59 -2.17
C THR A 121 9.82 -4.81 -2.62
N GLU A 122 10.43 -3.79 -3.24
CA GLU A 122 11.84 -3.78 -3.66
C GLU A 122 12.82 -3.49 -2.51
N MET A 123 12.33 -2.98 -1.38
CA MET A 123 13.14 -2.68 -0.20
C MET A 123 12.95 -3.71 0.94
N GLN A 124 12.08 -4.69 0.72
CA GLN A 124 11.79 -5.81 1.63
C GLN A 124 12.69 -7.01 1.33
#